data_AF-A0A7G5ZKU6-F1
#
_entry.id   AF-A0A7G5ZKU6-F1
#
_cell.length_a   1.000
_cell.length_b   1.000
_cell.length_c   1.000
_cell.angle_alpha   90.00
_cell.angle_beta   90.00
_cell.angle_gamma   90.00
#
_symmetry.space_group_name_H-M   'P 1'
#
loop_
_entity.id
_entity.type
_entity.pdbx_description
1 polymer ?
#
loop_
_entity_poly.entity_id
_entity_poly.type
_entity_poly.pdbx_seq_one_letter_code
_entity_poly.pdbx_strand_id
1 'polypeptide(L)'
;MEDIDVSIQMPGEITESVVDVSQVPEVLLSATGPALLSTNHDSTLISSYATDDGVQTLIQIPDASAPSEYRFPLNLPVGGQAALFDDGSVVISDGAGVATGGFRAPWAVDANGDSIPTSFRIEGTTLIQTVAIDADTVFPVTADPDLGTEWWGYYVQLTRAETKKAASVIANNQGAGVLAGVACGALPGPAALGCGAAIALAYFALIDPINRANTAGKCVVINYPWLALSNPPIGWTSINATTVNCRR
;
A
#
# COMPACT_ATOMS: atom_id res chain seq x y z
N MET A 1 -3.03 21.04 -12.21
CA MET A 1 -3.47 20.60 -10.88
C MET A 1 -2.38 19.65 -10.47
N GLU A 2 -1.49 20.06 -9.58
CA GLU A 2 -0.34 19.24 -9.19
C GLU A 2 -0.88 17.90 -8.65
N ASP A 3 -0.47 16.81 -9.29
CA ASP A 3 -0.61 15.46 -8.74
C ASP A 3 0.24 15.46 -7.46
N ILE A 4 -0.41 15.57 -6.29
CA ILE A 4 0.29 15.40 -5.02
C ILE A 4 0.52 13.90 -4.87
N ASP A 5 1.74 13.48 -5.20
CA ASP A 5 2.24 12.16 -4.85
C ASP A 5 2.25 12.00 -3.32
N VAL A 6 1.79 10.84 -2.85
CA VAL A 6 1.85 10.48 -1.43
C VAL A 6 3.30 10.56 -0.98
N SER A 7 3.56 11.35 0.06
CA SER A 7 4.90 11.44 0.65
C SER A 7 4.84 11.43 2.18
N ILE A 8 5.92 10.95 2.77
CA ILE A 8 6.15 10.98 4.21
C ILE A 8 7.07 12.14 4.58
N GLN A 9 6.81 12.78 5.71
CA GLN A 9 7.76 13.69 6.33
C GLN A 9 8.63 12.91 7.32
N MET A 10 9.94 12.97 7.12
CA MET A 10 10.93 12.33 7.98
C MET A 10 11.12 13.14 9.26
N PRO A 11 11.08 12.54 10.46
CA PRO A 11 11.35 13.25 11.70
C PRO A 11 12.85 13.51 11.87
N GLY A 12 13.20 14.54 12.65
CA GLY A 12 14.59 14.86 12.98
C GLY A 12 15.29 15.80 11.98
N GLU A 13 16.61 15.90 12.12
CA GLU A 13 17.46 16.78 11.30
C GLU A 13 18.20 15.98 10.22
N ILE A 14 18.35 16.56 9.02
CA ILE A 14 19.07 15.91 7.91
C ILE A 14 20.52 15.61 8.32
N THR A 15 21.00 14.41 7.98
CA THR A 15 22.36 13.97 8.27
C THR A 15 22.99 13.25 7.07
N GLU A 16 24.33 13.22 7.04
CA GLU A 16 25.10 12.42 6.08
C GLU A 16 25.28 10.96 6.54
N SER A 17 25.00 10.66 7.81
CA SER A 17 24.97 9.28 8.31
C SER A 17 23.84 8.50 7.66
N VAL A 18 24.05 7.21 7.40
CA VAL A 18 23.07 6.33 6.74
C VAL A 18 22.93 5.04 7.55
N VAL A 19 21.71 4.51 7.65
CA VAL A 19 21.47 3.21 8.28
C VAL A 19 22.28 2.13 7.55
N ASP A 20 23.02 1.34 8.33
CA ASP A 20 23.77 0.20 7.79
C ASP A 20 22.82 -0.96 7.47
N VAL A 21 22.51 -1.13 6.19
CA VAL A 21 21.61 -2.18 5.70
C VAL A 21 22.25 -3.57 5.70
N SER A 22 23.55 -3.69 5.94
CA SER A 22 24.24 -4.99 5.94
C SER A 22 23.77 -5.94 7.06
N GLN A 23 23.16 -5.38 8.10
CA GLN A 23 22.62 -6.12 9.24
C GLN A 23 21.13 -6.45 9.08
N VAL A 24 20.48 -5.94 8.03
CA VAL A 24 19.06 -6.20 7.76
C VAL A 24 18.94 -7.51 6.97
N PRO A 25 18.10 -8.47 7.40
CA PRO A 25 17.84 -9.68 6.62
C PRO A 25 17.39 -9.34 5.19
N GLU A 26 18.00 -9.99 4.19
CA GLU A 26 17.75 -9.69 2.76
C GLU A 26 16.26 -9.79 2.38
N VAL A 27 15.53 -10.71 3.00
CA VAL A 27 14.08 -10.90 2.78
C VAL A 27 13.22 -9.71 3.24
N LEU A 28 13.76 -8.86 4.12
CA LEU A 28 13.10 -7.67 4.65
C LEU A 28 13.52 -6.38 3.93
N LEU A 29 14.59 -6.43 3.14
CA LEU A 29 15.15 -5.27 2.45
C LEU A 29 14.60 -5.17 1.03
N SER A 30 13.89 -4.07 0.75
CA SER A 30 13.34 -3.74 -0.56
C SER A 30 14.14 -2.66 -1.30
N ALA A 31 15.23 -2.17 -0.69
CA ALA A 31 16.07 -1.10 -1.23
C ALA A 31 16.79 -1.52 -2.53
N THR A 32 16.68 -0.70 -3.57
CA THR A 32 17.29 -0.97 -4.89
C THR A 32 18.53 -0.11 -5.17
N GLY A 33 18.93 0.76 -4.24
CA GLY A 33 20.02 1.71 -4.42
C GLY A 33 20.49 2.38 -3.12
N PRO A 34 21.32 3.43 -3.22
CA PRO A 34 21.78 4.18 -2.05
C PRO A 34 20.62 4.90 -1.34
N ALA A 35 20.85 5.31 -0.09
CA ALA A 35 19.89 6.13 0.64
C ALA A 35 19.61 7.45 -0.11
N LEU A 36 18.33 7.80 -0.18
CA LEU A 36 17.83 9.05 -0.78
C LEU A 36 17.93 10.21 0.20
N LEU A 37 17.61 9.96 1.46
CA LEU A 37 17.58 10.92 2.54
C LEU A 37 17.82 10.19 3.86
N SER A 38 18.56 10.83 4.77
CA SER A 38 18.71 10.38 6.14
C SER A 38 18.45 11.50 7.12
N THR A 39 17.87 11.17 8.27
CA THR A 39 17.69 12.09 9.40
C THR A 39 18.18 11.45 10.71
N ASN A 40 18.60 12.30 11.65
CA ASN A 40 18.82 11.93 13.03
C ASN A 40 17.70 12.50 13.90
N HIS A 41 17.01 11.64 14.65
CA HIS A 41 15.93 12.01 15.54
C HIS A 41 16.14 11.34 16.90
N ASP A 42 16.50 12.13 17.91
CA ASP A 42 16.72 11.66 19.28
C ASP A 42 17.60 10.39 19.33
N SER A 43 18.83 10.51 18.81
CA SER A 43 19.84 9.46 18.62
C SER A 43 19.48 8.33 17.64
N THR A 44 18.24 8.26 17.15
CA THR A 44 17.83 7.31 16.12
C THR A 44 18.27 7.80 14.74
N LEU A 45 18.89 6.90 13.97
CA LEU A 45 19.19 7.16 12.57
C LEU A 45 18.05 6.61 11.70
N ILE A 46 17.54 7.42 10.79
CA ILE A 46 16.44 7.03 9.91
C ILE A 46 16.86 7.30 8.46
N SER A 47 16.80 6.30 7.60
CA SER A 47 17.20 6.41 6.19
C SER A 47 16.13 5.89 5.26
N SER A 48 15.79 6.65 4.21
CA SER A 48 14.85 6.25 3.17
C SER A 48 15.58 5.80 1.91
N TYR A 49 15.12 4.71 1.31
CA TYR A 49 15.69 4.09 0.13
C TYR A 49 14.60 3.91 -0.94
N ALA A 50 14.97 4.10 -2.20
CA ALA A 50 14.07 3.73 -3.29
C ALA A 50 13.84 2.21 -3.30
N THR A 51 12.62 1.80 -3.59
CA THR A 51 12.26 0.40 -3.91
C THR A 51 11.81 0.32 -5.37
N ASP A 52 11.44 -0.86 -5.84
CA ASP A 52 10.85 -1.02 -7.18
C ASP A 52 9.51 -0.27 -7.32
N ASP A 53 8.77 -0.05 -6.23
CA ASP A 53 7.41 0.47 -6.26
C ASP A 53 7.12 1.62 -5.29
N GLY A 54 8.15 2.18 -4.66
CA GLY A 54 8.01 3.25 -3.68
C GLY A 54 9.30 3.51 -2.88
N VAL A 55 9.16 3.59 -1.56
CA VAL A 55 10.22 3.97 -0.63
C VAL A 55 10.14 3.12 0.64
N GLN A 56 11.23 2.43 0.96
CA GLN A 56 11.41 1.79 2.26
C GLN A 56 12.19 2.72 3.16
N THR A 57 11.64 3.01 4.33
CA THR A 57 12.33 3.78 5.37
C THR A 57 12.77 2.83 6.46
N LEU A 58 14.05 2.88 6.82
CA LEU A 58 14.63 2.08 7.88
C LEU A 58 14.94 2.98 9.07
N ILE A 59 14.43 2.58 10.23
CA ILE A 59 14.62 3.23 11.52
C ILE A 59 15.61 2.38 12.31
N GLN A 60 16.80 2.90 12.61
CA GLN A 60 17.81 2.24 13.44
C GLN A 60 17.81 2.84 14.85
N ILE A 61 17.22 2.10 15.78
CA ILE A 61 17.11 2.44 17.20
C ILE A 61 18.39 1.96 17.88
N PRO A 62 19.26 2.87 18.39
CA PRO A 62 20.59 2.50 18.85
C PRO A 62 20.62 1.82 20.22
N ASP A 63 19.67 2.15 21.10
CA ASP A 63 19.59 1.65 22.47
C ASP A 63 18.21 1.94 23.10
N ALA A 64 17.98 1.42 24.32
CA ALA A 64 16.72 1.53 25.04
C ALA A 64 16.36 2.96 25.52
N SER A 65 17.27 3.93 25.39
CA SER A 65 16.99 5.33 25.73
C SER A 65 16.38 6.13 24.56
N ALA A 66 16.49 5.60 23.33
CA ALA A 66 15.89 6.19 22.15
C ALA A 66 14.35 6.01 22.15
N PRO A 67 13.61 6.82 21.38
CA PRO A 67 12.17 6.64 21.22
C PRO A 67 11.80 5.24 20.71
N SER A 68 10.64 4.74 21.13
CA SER A 68 10.04 3.52 20.57
C SER A 68 8.81 3.80 19.70
N GLU A 69 8.42 5.07 19.60
CA GLU A 69 7.35 5.54 18.73
C GLU A 69 7.90 6.56 17.73
N TYR A 70 7.65 6.33 16.44
CA TYR A 70 8.07 7.19 15.35
C TYR A 70 6.89 7.70 14.55
N ARG A 71 6.90 9.00 14.27
CA ARG A 71 5.77 9.73 13.67
C ARG A 71 6.15 10.21 12.27
N PHE A 72 5.34 9.85 11.30
CA PHE A 72 5.49 10.22 9.89
C PHE A 72 4.22 10.95 9.43
N PRO A 73 4.20 12.29 9.48
CA PRO A 73 3.14 13.06 8.85
C PRO A 73 3.05 12.71 7.36
N LEU A 74 1.84 12.42 6.90
CA LEU A 74 1.56 12.05 5.51
C LEU A 74 1.06 13.29 4.75
N ASN A 75 1.68 13.56 3.62
CA ASN A 75 1.09 14.43 2.61
C ASN A 75 0.16 13.56 1.75
N LEU A 76 -1.14 13.70 1.98
CA LEU A 76 -2.16 12.96 1.26
C LEU A 76 -2.67 13.77 0.05
N PRO A 77 -3.16 13.09 -1.00
CA PRO A 77 -3.89 13.75 -2.08
C PRO A 77 -5.06 14.58 -1.54
N VAL A 78 -5.55 15.55 -2.32
CA VAL A 78 -6.67 16.40 -1.88
C VAL A 78 -7.91 15.55 -1.56
N GLY A 79 -8.39 15.66 -0.32
CA GLY A 79 -9.50 14.88 0.20
C GLY A 79 -9.16 13.43 0.55
N GLY A 80 -7.90 13.04 0.45
CA GLY A 80 -7.42 11.69 0.70
C GLY A 80 -7.40 11.30 2.18
N GLN A 81 -7.31 9.99 2.41
CA GLN A 81 -7.34 9.37 3.72
C GLN A 81 -6.37 8.19 3.79
N ALA A 82 -5.91 7.87 5.01
CA ALA A 82 -5.15 6.67 5.32
C ALA A 82 -5.95 5.79 6.29
N ALA A 83 -6.01 4.48 6.05
CA ALA A 83 -6.77 3.53 6.87
C ALA A 83 -5.95 2.28 7.18
N LEU A 84 -5.95 1.88 8.46
CA LEU A 84 -5.31 0.65 8.96
C LEU A 84 -6.20 -0.58 8.66
N PHE A 85 -5.56 -1.69 8.30
CA PHE A 85 -6.19 -2.99 8.03
C PHE A 85 -5.85 -4.01 9.11
N ASP A 86 -6.60 -5.11 9.16
CA ASP A 86 -6.46 -6.17 10.17
C ASP A 86 -5.10 -6.87 10.13
N ASP A 87 -4.42 -6.86 8.98
CA ASP A 87 -3.07 -7.41 8.79
C ASP A 87 -1.95 -6.43 9.23
N GLY A 88 -2.31 -5.27 9.77
CA GLY A 88 -1.38 -4.24 10.22
C GLY A 88 -0.91 -3.29 9.14
N SER A 89 -1.30 -3.50 7.88
CA SER A 89 -0.96 -2.62 6.77
C SER A 89 -1.84 -1.36 6.72
N VAL A 90 -1.41 -0.34 5.97
CA VAL A 90 -2.15 0.92 5.82
C VAL A 90 -2.40 1.22 4.36
N VAL A 91 -3.65 1.47 3.98
CA VAL A 91 -4.02 1.89 2.63
C VAL A 91 -4.26 3.39 2.59
N ILE A 92 -3.70 4.04 1.57
CA ILE A 92 -3.91 5.45 1.28
C ILE A 92 -4.81 5.59 0.06
N SER A 93 -5.83 6.45 0.17
CA SER A 93 -6.77 6.74 -0.91
C SER A 93 -6.93 8.23 -1.15
N ASP A 94 -7.27 8.63 -2.37
CA ASP A 94 -7.59 10.02 -2.73
C ASP A 94 -9.00 10.44 -2.27
N GLY A 95 -9.38 11.70 -2.53
CA GLY A 95 -10.72 12.22 -2.19
C GLY A 95 -11.89 11.61 -2.96
N ALA A 96 -11.63 10.78 -3.97
CA ALA A 96 -12.63 9.95 -4.63
C ALA A 96 -12.69 8.52 -4.06
N GLY A 97 -11.85 8.20 -3.06
CA GLY A 97 -11.74 6.88 -2.44
C GLY A 97 -10.87 5.90 -3.22
N VAL A 98 -10.11 6.37 -4.22
CA VAL A 98 -9.23 5.52 -5.03
C VAL A 98 -7.95 5.26 -4.26
N ALA A 99 -7.57 3.99 -4.09
CA ALA A 99 -6.28 3.66 -3.52
C ALA A 99 -5.14 4.22 -4.40
N THR A 100 -4.22 4.96 -3.79
CA THR A 100 -3.06 5.57 -4.46
C THR A 100 -1.73 5.02 -3.96
N GLY A 101 -1.76 4.15 -2.95
CA GLY A 101 -0.58 3.52 -2.35
C GLY A 101 -0.86 3.07 -0.93
N GLY A 102 0.18 2.72 -0.19
CA GLY A 102 0.05 2.36 1.21
C GLY A 102 1.33 1.82 1.82
N PHE A 103 1.29 1.56 3.12
CA PHE A 103 2.38 0.95 3.87
C PHE A 103 2.13 -0.54 4.05
N ARG A 104 3.12 -1.36 3.71
CA ARG A 104 3.12 -2.81 4.00
C ARG A 104 3.05 -3.02 5.51
N ALA A 105 2.62 -4.20 5.96
CA ALA A 105 2.62 -4.53 7.40
C ALA A 105 4.02 -4.32 7.99
N PRO A 106 4.14 -3.63 9.15
CA PRO A 106 5.44 -3.28 9.68
C PRO A 106 6.16 -4.50 10.22
N TRP A 107 7.48 -4.48 10.13
CA TRP A 107 8.38 -5.40 10.79
C TRP A 107 9.44 -4.62 11.59
N ALA A 108 9.96 -5.30 12.61
CA ALA A 108 11.12 -4.86 13.35
C ALA A 108 11.96 -6.09 13.69
N VAL A 109 13.28 -5.94 13.67
CA VAL A 109 14.24 -6.98 14.05
C VAL A 109 15.31 -6.39 14.96
N ASP A 110 15.75 -7.19 15.91
CA ASP A 110 16.84 -6.85 16.82
C ASP A 110 18.21 -7.15 16.16
N ALA A 111 19.31 -6.89 16.87
CA ALA A 111 20.66 -7.13 16.34
C ALA A 111 21.04 -8.61 16.19
N ASN A 112 20.28 -9.53 16.78
CA ASN A 112 20.41 -10.97 16.52
C ASN A 112 19.60 -11.40 15.28
N GLY A 113 18.76 -10.52 14.74
CA GLY A 113 17.80 -10.81 13.67
C GLY A 113 16.49 -11.39 14.19
N ASP A 114 16.24 -11.36 15.50
CA ASP A 114 14.99 -11.82 16.10
C ASP A 114 13.88 -10.79 15.87
N SER A 115 12.69 -11.26 15.52
CA SER A 115 11.56 -10.38 15.25
C SER A 115 11.04 -9.72 16.52
N ILE A 116 10.90 -8.39 16.47
CA ILE A 116 10.28 -7.58 17.52
C ILE A 116 8.87 -7.19 17.07
N PRO A 117 7.85 -7.33 17.94
CA PRO A 117 6.51 -6.85 17.64
C PRO A 117 6.52 -5.35 17.34
N THR A 118 5.91 -4.96 16.23
CA THR A 118 5.72 -3.57 15.83
C THR A 118 4.32 -3.39 15.26
N SER A 119 3.77 -2.18 15.34
CA SER A 119 2.43 -1.90 14.83
C SER A 119 2.28 -0.48 14.33
N PHE A 120 1.38 -0.30 13.37
CA PHE A 120 0.95 1.01 12.91
C PHE A 120 -0.35 1.46 13.56
N ARG A 121 -0.50 2.78 13.65
CA ARG A 121 -1.74 3.47 13.97
C ARG A 121 -1.80 4.80 13.21
N ILE A 122 -3.01 5.25 12.91
CA ILE A 122 -3.23 6.53 12.22
C ILE A 122 -3.84 7.54 13.19
N GLU A 123 -3.18 8.68 13.35
CA GLU A 123 -3.71 9.86 14.06
C GLU A 123 -3.89 11.01 13.06
N GLY A 124 -5.14 11.28 12.67
CA GLY A 124 -5.42 12.28 11.65
C GLY A 124 -4.79 11.89 10.31
N THR A 125 -3.75 12.60 9.90
CA THR A 125 -2.95 12.31 8.69
C THR A 125 -1.53 11.87 9.02
N THR A 126 -1.27 11.41 10.26
CA THR A 126 0.06 10.95 10.69
C THR A 126 0.06 9.43 10.82
N LEU A 127 0.98 8.77 10.11
CA LEU A 127 1.33 7.38 10.37
C LEU A 127 2.23 7.34 11.60
N ILE A 128 1.90 6.46 12.53
CA ILE A 128 2.70 6.27 13.74
C ILE A 128 3.04 4.80 13.85
N GLN A 129 4.33 4.51 13.97
CA GLN A 129 4.85 3.18 14.22
C GLN A 129 5.33 3.07 15.66
N THR A 130 4.91 2.01 16.34
CA THR A 130 5.39 1.68 17.68
C THR A 130 6.11 0.35 17.65
N VAL A 131 7.35 0.33 18.15
CA VAL A 131 8.20 -0.85 18.29
C VAL A 131 8.20 -1.31 19.75
N ALA A 132 7.85 -2.57 20.01
CA ALA A 132 7.71 -3.11 21.36
C ALA A 132 9.07 -3.53 21.95
N ILE A 133 9.87 -2.54 22.35
CA ILE A 133 11.15 -2.74 23.03
C ILE A 133 10.91 -3.21 24.48
N ASP A 134 11.63 -4.24 24.90
CA ASP A 134 11.63 -4.78 26.25
C ASP A 134 13.06 -5.04 26.78
N ALA A 135 13.16 -5.76 27.90
CA ALA A 135 14.44 -6.04 28.55
C ALA A 135 15.31 -7.08 27.81
N ASP A 136 14.72 -7.89 26.94
CA ASP A 136 15.40 -8.95 26.19
C ASP A 136 15.84 -8.46 24.79
N THR A 137 15.38 -7.28 24.38
CA THR A 137 15.71 -6.63 23.10
C THR A 137 17.21 -6.34 22.97
N VAL A 138 17.83 -6.85 21.90
CA VAL A 138 19.25 -6.60 21.59
C VAL A 138 19.40 -5.52 20.53
N PHE A 139 20.19 -4.49 20.84
CA PHE A 139 20.37 -3.33 19.98
C PHE A 139 21.59 -3.43 19.05
N PRO A 140 21.60 -2.73 17.90
CA PRO A 140 20.53 -1.85 17.42
C PRO A 140 19.32 -2.63 16.89
N VAL A 141 18.14 -2.05 17.08
CA VAL A 141 16.89 -2.54 16.47
C VAL A 141 16.70 -1.82 15.13
N THR A 142 16.32 -2.56 14.09
CA THR A 142 15.91 -1.99 12.81
C THR A 142 14.43 -2.24 12.57
N ALA A 143 13.68 -1.19 12.20
CA ALA A 143 12.25 -1.28 11.89
C ALA A 143 11.92 -0.57 10.57
N ASP A 144 10.84 -1.00 9.90
CA ASP A 144 10.37 -0.38 8.65
C ASP A 144 9.05 0.36 8.78
N PRO A 145 8.93 1.46 8.05
CA PRO A 145 7.76 1.58 7.20
C PRO A 145 8.15 1.52 5.72
N ASP A 146 7.58 0.54 5.01
CA ASP A 146 7.72 0.37 3.57
C ASP A 146 6.48 0.88 2.82
N LEU A 147 6.62 2.08 2.24
CA LEU A 147 5.62 2.72 1.40
C LEU A 147 5.75 2.19 -0.03
N GLY A 148 4.69 1.60 -0.56
CA GLY A 148 4.65 1.13 -1.94
C GLY A 148 3.35 1.48 -2.64
N THR A 149 3.42 1.51 -3.96
CA THR A 149 2.30 1.72 -4.87
C THR A 149 1.91 0.47 -5.64
N GLU A 150 2.72 -0.59 -5.64
CA GLU A 150 2.45 -1.82 -6.39
C GLU A 150 2.21 -3.04 -5.50
N TRP A 151 2.59 -3.04 -4.21
CA TRP A 151 2.33 -4.18 -3.30
C TRP A 151 0.85 -4.56 -3.11
N TRP A 152 -0.07 -3.65 -3.41
CA TRP A 152 -1.52 -3.89 -3.43
C TRP A 152 -2.06 -4.24 -4.82
N GLY A 153 -1.19 -4.48 -5.83
CA GLY A 153 -1.49 -5.01 -7.17
C GLY A 153 -1.85 -3.99 -8.27
N TYR A 154 -2.51 -4.44 -9.34
CA TYR A 154 -2.86 -3.60 -10.50
C TYR A 154 -4.21 -2.92 -10.29
N TYR A 155 -4.46 -1.78 -10.94
CA TYR A 155 -5.81 -1.22 -11.04
C TYR A 155 -6.18 -0.87 -12.47
N VAL A 156 -7.46 -1.06 -12.78
CA VAL A 156 -8.04 -0.69 -14.07
C VAL A 156 -9.13 0.33 -13.84
N GLN A 157 -8.92 1.56 -14.31
CA GLN A 157 -9.98 2.54 -14.42
C GLN A 157 -10.75 2.32 -15.73
N LEU A 158 -11.99 1.85 -15.62
CA LEU A 158 -12.87 1.73 -16.77
C LEU A 158 -13.29 3.12 -17.26
N THR A 159 -13.27 3.31 -18.58
CA THR A 159 -13.87 4.49 -19.23
C THR A 159 -15.36 4.58 -18.92
N ARG A 160 -15.99 5.72 -19.25
CA ARG A 160 -17.44 5.88 -19.06
C ARG A 160 -18.23 4.84 -19.86
N ALA A 161 -17.76 4.53 -21.06
CA ALA A 161 -18.35 3.54 -21.94
C ALA A 161 -18.21 2.12 -21.35
N GLU A 162 -17.04 1.77 -20.84
CA GLU A 162 -16.79 0.47 -20.21
C GLU A 162 -17.53 0.32 -18.89
N THR A 163 -17.64 1.38 -18.07
CA THR A 163 -18.44 1.38 -16.84
C THR A 163 -19.92 1.14 -17.14
N LYS A 164 -20.46 1.78 -18.20
CA LYS A 164 -21.83 1.53 -18.67
C LYS A 164 -21.99 0.11 -19.17
N LYS A 165 -21.00 -0.41 -19.90
CA LYS A 165 -20.97 -1.80 -20.39
C LYS A 165 -20.96 -2.79 -19.22
N ALA A 166 -20.13 -2.58 -18.20
CA ALA A 166 -20.07 -3.41 -17.00
C ALA A 166 -21.41 -3.41 -16.24
N ALA A 167 -22.03 -2.24 -16.05
CA ALA A 167 -23.35 -2.14 -15.43
C ALA A 167 -24.43 -2.86 -16.27
N SER A 168 -24.36 -2.77 -17.60
CA SER A 168 -25.25 -3.51 -18.50
C SER A 168 -25.07 -5.02 -18.40
N VAL A 169 -23.83 -5.51 -18.28
CA VAL A 169 -23.53 -6.94 -18.08
C VAL A 169 -24.20 -7.45 -16.80
N ILE A 170 -24.10 -6.68 -15.71
CA ILE A 170 -24.73 -6.99 -14.42
C ILE A 170 -26.26 -6.96 -14.52
N ALA A 171 -26.83 -5.87 -15.06
CA ALA A 171 -28.27 -5.68 -15.16
C ALA A 171 -28.96 -6.74 -16.03
N ASN A 172 -28.26 -7.26 -17.05
CA ASN A 172 -28.77 -8.32 -17.93
C ASN A 172 -28.35 -9.73 -17.47
N ASN A 173 -27.77 -9.87 -16.28
CA ASN A 173 -27.35 -11.14 -15.70
C ASN A 173 -26.47 -11.99 -16.63
N GLN A 174 -25.56 -11.34 -17.37
CA GLN A 174 -24.68 -12.00 -18.35
C GLN A 174 -23.51 -12.78 -17.70
N GLY A 175 -23.36 -12.66 -16.37
CA GLY A 175 -22.43 -13.46 -15.57
C GLY A 175 -21.00 -12.92 -15.50
N ALA A 176 -20.23 -13.48 -14.56
CA ALA A 176 -18.90 -12.99 -14.22
C ALA A 176 -17.86 -13.13 -15.36
N GLY A 177 -17.99 -14.13 -16.22
CA GLY A 177 -17.09 -14.30 -17.37
C GLY A 177 -17.19 -13.15 -18.38
N VAL A 178 -18.40 -12.63 -18.62
CA VAL A 178 -18.59 -11.46 -19.49
C VAL A 178 -18.12 -10.18 -18.80
N LEU A 179 -18.33 -10.08 -17.48
CA LEU A 179 -17.81 -8.96 -16.68
C LEU A 179 -16.28 -8.91 -16.71
N ALA A 180 -15.62 -10.07 -16.64
CA ALA A 180 -14.16 -10.17 -16.74
C ALA A 180 -13.63 -9.61 -18.07
N GLY A 181 -14.34 -9.85 -19.19
CA GLY A 181 -13.96 -9.29 -20.48
C GLY A 181 -13.97 -7.75 -20.53
N VAL A 182 -14.72 -7.09 -19.65
CA VAL A 182 -14.70 -5.62 -19.49
C VAL A 182 -13.65 -5.21 -18.46
N ALA A 183 -13.60 -5.90 -17.33
CA ALA A 183 -12.77 -5.55 -16.18
C ALA A 183 -11.28 -5.79 -16.41
N CYS A 184 -10.91 -6.82 -17.19
CA CYS A 184 -9.55 -7.30 -17.35
C CYS A 184 -8.84 -6.77 -18.61
N GLY A 185 -9.57 -6.12 -19.53
CA GLY A 185 -9.09 -5.84 -20.89
C GLY A 185 -7.88 -4.90 -20.98
N ALA A 186 -7.61 -4.14 -19.93
CA ALA A 186 -6.50 -3.20 -19.86
C ALA A 186 -5.30 -3.70 -19.03
N LEU A 187 -5.35 -4.93 -18.50
CA LEU A 187 -4.26 -5.49 -17.71
C LEU A 187 -3.09 -5.98 -18.60
N PRO A 188 -1.83 -5.80 -18.17
CA PRO A 188 -0.67 -6.32 -18.88
C PRO A 188 -0.61 -7.86 -18.82
N GLY A 189 0.07 -8.47 -19.80
CA GLY A 189 0.01 -9.90 -20.13
C GLY A 189 -0.07 -10.88 -18.94
N PRO A 190 0.90 -10.88 -18.00
CA PRO A 190 0.86 -11.79 -16.86
C PRO A 190 -0.34 -11.57 -15.91
N ALA A 191 -0.79 -10.33 -15.73
CA ALA A 191 -1.94 -9.99 -14.87
C ALA A 191 -3.28 -10.41 -15.49
N ALA A 192 -3.37 -10.44 -16.83
CA ALA A 192 -4.55 -10.91 -17.53
C ALA A 192 -4.82 -12.42 -17.32
N LEU A 193 -3.78 -13.23 -17.05
CA LEU A 193 -3.88 -14.69 -16.93
C LEU A 193 -4.66 -15.15 -15.69
N GLY A 194 -4.76 -14.34 -14.63
CA GLY A 194 -5.53 -14.64 -13.41
C GLY A 194 -6.86 -13.89 -13.30
N CYS A 195 -7.04 -12.82 -14.08
CA CYS A 195 -8.13 -11.86 -13.86
C CYS A 195 -9.55 -12.45 -14.02
N GLY A 196 -9.74 -13.43 -14.91
CA GLY A 196 -11.05 -14.07 -15.09
C GLY A 196 -11.56 -14.80 -13.83
N ALA A 197 -10.68 -15.53 -13.15
CA ALA A 197 -11.00 -16.20 -11.89
C ALA A 197 -11.24 -15.19 -10.77
N ALA A 198 -10.45 -14.11 -10.77
CA ALA A 198 -10.59 -12.95 -9.90
C ALA A 198 -12.01 -12.37 -9.91
N ILE A 199 -12.48 -12.01 -11.09
CA ILE A 199 -13.80 -11.41 -11.28
C ILE A 199 -14.92 -12.41 -10.98
N ALA A 200 -14.71 -13.70 -11.22
CA ALA A 200 -15.68 -14.73 -10.85
C ALA A 200 -15.89 -14.83 -9.33
N LEU A 201 -14.81 -14.78 -8.55
CA LEU A 201 -14.87 -14.87 -7.09
C LEU A 201 -15.36 -13.57 -6.44
N ALA A 202 -14.98 -12.43 -7.00
CA ALA A 202 -15.38 -11.12 -6.49
C ALA A 202 -16.70 -10.58 -7.10
N TYR A 203 -17.36 -11.35 -7.98
CA TYR A 203 -18.48 -10.88 -8.81
C TYR A 203 -19.51 -10.07 -8.03
N PHE A 204 -19.98 -10.60 -6.90
CA PHE A 204 -21.01 -9.95 -6.09
C PHE A 204 -20.53 -8.67 -5.41
N ALA A 205 -19.26 -8.60 -5.01
CA ALA A 205 -18.67 -7.40 -4.40
C ALA A 205 -18.54 -6.24 -5.41
N LEU A 206 -18.49 -6.54 -6.71
CA LEU A 206 -18.36 -5.55 -7.79
C LEU A 206 -19.70 -4.96 -8.23
N ILE A 207 -20.84 -5.61 -7.93
CA ILE A 207 -22.17 -5.20 -8.40
C ILE A 207 -22.53 -3.78 -7.97
N ASP A 208 -22.51 -3.53 -6.66
CA ASP A 208 -22.97 -2.26 -6.10
C ASP A 208 -22.06 -1.09 -6.52
N PRO A 209 -20.72 -1.18 -6.43
CA PRO A 209 -19.85 -0.11 -6.89
C PRO A 209 -20.02 0.23 -8.38
N ILE A 210 -20.17 -0.78 -9.25
CA ILE A 210 -20.34 -0.57 -10.69
C ILE A 210 -21.69 0.11 -10.98
N ASN A 211 -22.76 -0.34 -10.34
CA ASN A 211 -24.08 0.26 -10.49
C ASN A 211 -24.12 1.69 -9.94
N ARG A 212 -23.52 1.94 -8.78
CA ARG A 212 -23.38 3.29 -8.20
C ARG A 212 -22.61 4.22 -9.12
N ALA A 213 -21.47 3.79 -9.65
CA ALA A 213 -20.68 4.57 -10.59
C ALA A 213 -21.48 4.92 -11.85
N ASN A 214 -22.16 3.93 -12.46
CA ASN A 214 -22.94 4.16 -13.67
C ASN A 214 -24.10 5.14 -13.45
N THR A 215 -24.85 4.99 -12.35
CA THR A 215 -25.98 5.88 -12.00
C THR A 215 -25.50 7.30 -11.68
N ALA A 216 -24.35 7.44 -11.04
CA ALA A 216 -23.74 8.74 -10.74
C ALA A 216 -23.08 9.42 -11.96
N GLY A 217 -23.12 8.80 -13.15
CA GLY A 217 -22.42 9.32 -14.34
C GLY A 217 -20.90 9.25 -14.23
N LYS A 218 -20.39 8.48 -13.27
CA LYS A 218 -18.98 8.31 -12.91
C LYS A 218 -18.40 7.05 -13.55
N CYS A 219 -17.10 6.85 -13.34
CA CYS A 219 -16.35 5.70 -13.78
C CYS A 219 -16.04 4.78 -12.61
N VAL A 220 -15.65 3.54 -12.88
CA VAL A 220 -15.26 2.57 -11.84
C VAL A 220 -13.79 2.21 -11.99
N VAL A 221 -13.07 2.21 -10.88
CA VAL A 221 -11.74 1.60 -10.77
C VAL A 221 -11.90 0.24 -10.14
N ILE A 222 -11.30 -0.79 -10.74
CA ILE A 222 -11.23 -2.14 -10.18
C ILE A 222 -9.80 -2.36 -9.70
N ASN A 223 -9.67 -2.74 -8.43
CA ASN A 223 -8.40 -2.94 -7.74
C ASN A 223 -8.08 -4.44 -7.66
N TYR A 224 -6.92 -4.84 -8.17
CA TYR A 224 -6.46 -6.23 -8.33
C TYR A 224 -5.19 -6.51 -7.53
N PRO A 225 -5.28 -6.90 -6.25
CA PRO A 225 -4.10 -7.18 -5.44
C PRO A 225 -3.22 -8.32 -5.93
N TRP A 226 -1.89 -8.22 -5.72
CA TRP A 226 -0.94 -9.27 -6.10
C TRP A 226 -1.23 -10.63 -5.45
N LEU A 227 -1.98 -10.66 -4.34
CA LEU A 227 -2.57 -11.89 -3.77
C LEU A 227 -3.48 -12.64 -4.76
N ALA A 228 -3.94 -11.99 -5.82
CA ALA A 228 -4.73 -12.55 -6.91
C ALA A 228 -3.89 -13.21 -8.02
N LEU A 229 -2.55 -13.09 -7.97
CA LEU A 229 -1.64 -13.61 -9.00
C LEU A 229 -0.66 -14.69 -8.51
N SER A 230 -0.71 -15.09 -7.23
CA SER A 230 0.10 -16.20 -6.71
C SER A 230 -0.59 -17.57 -6.90
N ASN A 231 0.24 -18.59 -7.08
CA ASN A 231 -0.18 -19.99 -7.16
C ASN A 231 0.48 -20.77 -6.00
N PRO A 232 -0.27 -21.41 -5.07
CA PRO A 232 -1.72 -21.59 -5.08
C PRO A 232 -2.50 -20.34 -4.62
N PRO A 233 -3.77 -20.22 -5.02
CA PRO A 233 -4.60 -19.06 -4.74
C PRO A 233 -5.03 -19.01 -3.26
N ILE A 234 -4.41 -18.14 -2.46
CA ILE A 234 -4.74 -18.01 -1.02
C ILE A 234 -5.58 -16.76 -0.72
N GLY A 235 -5.81 -15.81 -1.64
CA GLY A 235 -6.35 -14.49 -1.27
C GLY A 235 -7.34 -13.80 -2.22
N TRP A 236 -8.33 -14.50 -2.79
CA TRP A 236 -9.31 -13.87 -3.71
C TRP A 236 -10.40 -12.98 -3.04
N THR A 237 -10.31 -12.68 -1.75
CA THR A 237 -11.33 -11.92 -1.00
C THR A 237 -11.14 -10.40 -1.02
N SER A 238 -10.12 -9.89 -1.71
CA SER A 238 -9.66 -8.49 -1.60
C SER A 238 -9.84 -7.63 -2.85
N ILE A 239 -10.35 -8.19 -3.96
CA ILE A 239 -10.72 -7.37 -5.14
C ILE A 239 -11.91 -6.51 -4.78
N ASN A 240 -11.77 -5.21 -5.01
CA ASN A 240 -12.82 -4.24 -4.77
C ASN A 240 -12.94 -3.27 -5.95
N ALA A 241 -14.06 -2.55 -5.98
CA ALA A 241 -14.32 -1.53 -6.98
C ALA A 241 -14.70 -0.22 -6.32
N THR A 242 -14.15 0.87 -6.87
CA THR A 242 -14.31 2.22 -6.36
C THR A 242 -14.93 3.12 -7.42
N THR A 243 -15.87 3.97 -7.03
CA THR A 243 -16.50 4.95 -7.92
C THR A 243 -15.64 6.21 -8.00
N VAL A 244 -15.24 6.60 -9.21
CA VAL A 244 -14.29 7.69 -9.47
C VAL A 244 -14.81 8.65 -10.52
N ASN A 245 -14.29 9.88 -10.56
CA ASN A 245 -14.56 10.75 -11.71
C ASN A 245 -13.90 10.14 -12.96
N CYS A 246 -14.60 10.18 -14.09
CA CYS A 246 -14.04 9.71 -15.35
C CYS A 246 -12.85 10.57 -15.75
N ARG A 247 -11.71 9.95 -16.08
CA ARG A 247 -10.61 10.64 -16.77
C ARG A 247 -11.13 11.20 -18.10
N ARG A 248 -10.69 12.41 -18.44
CA ARG A 248 -11.03 13.10 -19.69
C ARG A 248 -10.46 12.37 -20.90
#